data_AF-W2STN0-F1
#
_entry.id   AF-W2STN0-F1
#
_cell.length_a   1.000
_cell.length_b   1.000
_cell.length_c   1.000
_cell.angle_alpha   90.00
_cell.angle_beta   90.00
_cell.angle_gamma   90.00
#
_symmetry.space_group_name_H-M   'P 1'
#
loop_
_entity.id
_entity.type
_entity.pdbx_description
1 polymer ?
#
loop_
_entity_poly.entity_id
_entity_poly.type
_entity_poly.pdbx_seq_one_letter_code
_entity_poly.pdbx_strand_id
1 'polypeptide(L)' 'MHTKQKLAVYDRFGHLILGSETDPREVIEYVVFENHIAVVDGSWRLHDKVYPKWVQPKQGVDITYTLGTVP' A
#
# COMPACT_ATOMS: atom_id res chain seq x y z
N MET A 1 0.56 6.46 -11.59
CA MET A 1 2.00 6.54 -11.31
C MET A 1 2.63 5.19 -11.56
N HIS A 2 3.81 5.14 -12.19
CA HIS A 2 4.61 3.93 -12.35
C HIS A 2 6.03 4.21 -11.86
N THR A 3 6.44 3.55 -10.79
CA THR A 3 7.67 3.89 -10.04
C THR A 3 8.35 2.64 -9.50
N LYS A 4 9.61 2.78 -9.06
CA LYS A 4 10.33 1.76 -8.28
C LYS A 4 10.39 2.21 -6.82
N GLN A 5 9.89 1.38 -5.92
CA GLN A 5 9.76 1.70 -4.50
C GLN A 5 10.32 0.56 -3.63
N LYS A 6 10.81 0.89 -2.43
CA LYS A 6 11.24 -0.07 -1.41
C LYS A 6 10.28 0.00 -0.22
N LEU A 7 9.99 -1.15 0.39
CA LEU A 7 9.11 -1.25 1.56
C LEU A 7 9.67 -2.31 2.50
N ALA A 8 9.89 -1.95 3.75
CA ALA A 8 10.22 -2.86 4.84
C ALA A 8 9.32 -2.54 6.03
N VAL A 9 8.52 -3.52 6.46
CA VAL A 9 7.62 -3.38 7.62
C VAL A 9 8.20 -4.19 8.76
N TYR A 10 8.33 -3.54 9.92
CA TYR A 10 8.85 -4.13 11.14
C TYR A 10 7.76 -4.27 12.20
N ASP A 11 7.84 -5.33 13.00
CA ASP A 11 7.01 -5.47 14.19
C ASP A 11 7.46 -4.52 15.33
N ARG A 12 6.76 -4.55 16.47
CA ARG A 12 7.09 -3.71 17.64
C ARG A 12 8.43 -4.07 18.31
N PHE A 13 9.02 -5.21 17.96
CA PHE A 13 10.29 -5.70 18.49
C PHE A 13 11.45 -5.52 17.49
N GLY A 14 11.17 -5.00 16.29
CA GLY A 14 12.16 -4.75 15.26
C GLY A 14 12.42 -5.94 14.32
N HIS A 15 11.59 -6.98 14.32
CA HIS A 15 11.70 -8.06 13.33
C HIS A 15 11.03 -7.65 12.03
N LEU A 16 11.67 -7.94 10.89
CA LEU A 16 11.11 -7.70 9.55
C LEU A 16 9.98 -8.71 9.29
N ILE A 17 8.79 -8.21 8.90
CA ILE A 17 7.60 -9.04 8.66
C ILE A 17 7.06 -8.96 7.22
N LEU A 18 7.49 -7.96 6.43
CA LEU A 18 7.09 -7.81 5.04
C LEU A 18 8.11 -6.95 4.28
N GLY A 19 8.53 -7.44 3.11
CA GLY A 19 9.29 -6.67 2.13
C GLY A 19 10.81 -6.74 2.32
N SER A 20 11.52 -5.68 1.93
CA SER A 20 12.99 -5.58 1.95
C SER A 20 13.44 -4.11 1.99
N GLU A 21 14.49 -3.82 2.75
CA GLU A 21 15.12 -2.48 2.79
C GLU A 21 15.98 -2.18 1.56
N THR A 22 16.51 -3.22 0.92
CA THR A 22 17.49 -3.08 -0.16
C THR A 22 16.83 -3.22 -1.52
N ASP A 23 15.80 -4.04 -1.64
CA ASP A 23 15.30 -4.49 -2.93
C ASP A 23 14.09 -3.66 -3.39
N PRO A 24 14.24 -2.83 -4.44
CA PRO A 24 13.12 -2.08 -4.99
C PRO A 24 12.24 -2.98 -5.85
N ARG A 25 10.95 -2.66 -5.88
CA ARG A 25 9.96 -3.33 -6.73
C ARG A 25 9.21 -2.34 -7.60
N GLU A 26 8.78 -2.82 -8.75
CA GLU A 26 7.97 -2.04 -9.67
C GLU A 26 6.54 -1.94 -9.16
N VAL A 27 6.05 -0.71 -9.05
CA VAL A 27 4.72 -0.38 -8.57
C VAL A 27 3.99 0.40 -9.65
N ILE A 28 2.78 -0.04 -9.95
CA ILE A 28 1.82 0.70 -10.77
C ILE A 28 0.63 1.03 -9.87
N GLU A 29 0.31 2.31 -9.76
CA GLU A 29 -0.78 2.77 -8.90
C GLU A 29 -1.57 3.91 -9.51
N TYR A 30 -2.89 3.86 -9.32
CA TYR A 30 -3.84 4.86 -9.77
C TYR A 30 -4.32 5.64 -8.55
N VAL A 31 -3.59 6.70 -8.20
CA VAL A 31 -3.94 7.60 -7.09
C VAL A 31 -4.98 8.61 -7.54
N VAL A 32 -5.97 8.84 -6.68
CA VAL A 32 -7.06 9.79 -6.87
C VAL A 32 -6.79 10.99 -5.99
N PHE A 33 -6.80 12.17 -6.58
CA PHE A 33 -6.76 13.44 -5.85
C PHE A 33 -8.12 14.12 -5.93
N GLU A 34 -8.50 14.82 -4.88
CA GLU A 34 -9.72 15.62 -4.83
C GLU A 34 -9.39 17.04 -4.35
N ASN A 35 -10.18 18.01 -4.82
CA ASN A 35 -10.19 19.37 -4.30
C ASN A 35 -11.64 19.86 -4.15
N HIS A 36 -11.96 20.43 -2.98
CA HIS A 36 -13.24 21.10 -2.77
C HIS A 36 -13.17 22.52 -3.36
N ILE A 37 -13.49 22.63 -4.66
CA ILE A 37 -13.33 23.87 -5.45
C ILE A 37 -14.22 25.05 -5.01
N ALA A 38 -15.23 24.83 -4.17
CA ALA A 38 -16.08 25.89 -3.65
C ALA A 38 -15.39 26.73 -2.56
N VAL A 39 -14.25 26.26 -2.05
CA VAL A 39 -13.45 26.92 -1.00
C VAL A 39 -12.28 27.65 -1.66
N VAL A 40 -12.07 28.92 -1.30
CA VAL A 40 -11.07 29.81 -1.92
C VAL A 40 -9.64 29.29 -1.75
N ASP A 41 -9.35 28.64 -0.63
CA ASP A 41 -8.07 28.01 -0.30
C ASP A 41 -8.08 26.48 -0.55
N GLY A 42 -8.99 26.01 -1.40
CA GLY A 42 -9.07 24.60 -1.80
C GLY A 42 -7.74 24.09 -2.36
N SER A 43 -7.23 23.01 -1.76
CA SER A 43 -5.97 22.36 -2.16
C SER A 43 -6.25 20.95 -2.68
N TRP A 44 -5.52 20.53 -3.71
CA TRP A 44 -5.50 19.12 -4.13
C TRP A 44 -4.92 18.24 -3.03
N ARG A 45 -5.70 17.27 -2.57
CA ARG A 45 -5.29 16.29 -1.55
C ARG A 45 -5.45 14.88 -2.09
N LEU A 46 -4.56 13.98 -1.66
CA LEU A 46 -4.73 12.56 -1.94
C LEU A 46 -6.04 12.09 -1.27
N HIS A 47 -6.92 11.48 -2.05
CA HIS A 47 -8.25 11.07 -1.63
C HIS A 47 -8.37 9.54 -1.55
N ASP A 48 -8.03 8.84 -2.64
CA ASP A 48 -8.21 7.39 -2.72
C ASP A 48 -7.19 6.74 -3.68
N LYS A 49 -7.22 5.41 -3.79
CA LYS A 49 -6.42 4.60 -4.70
C LYS A 49 -7.27 3.52 -5.36
N VAL A 50 -7.29 3.51 -6.68
CA VAL A 50 -8.02 2.50 -7.45
C VAL A 50 -7.22 1.20 -7.51
N TYR A 51 -7.90 0.08 -7.24
CA TYR A 51 -7.36 -1.28 -7.34
C TYR A 51 -8.04 -2.03 -8.50
N PRO A 52 -7.41 -2.11 -9.69
CA PRO A 52 -7.99 -2.84 -10.80
C PRO A 52 -8.08 -4.34 -10.51
N LYS A 53 -9.16 -4.99 -10.97
CA LYS A 53 -9.44 -6.41 -10.73
C LYS A 53 -8.39 -7.37 -11.34
N TRP A 54 -7.64 -6.90 -12.34
CA TRP A 54 -6.63 -7.69 -13.04
C TRP A 54 -5.24 -7.62 -12.39
N VAL A 55 -5.05 -6.77 -11.37
CA VAL A 55 -3.76 -6.64 -10.70
C VAL A 55 -3.51 -7.87 -9.82
N GLN A 56 -2.27 -8.37 -9.86
CA GLN A 56 -1.84 -9.50 -9.04
C GLN A 56 -1.88 -9.15 -7.55
N PRO A 57 -2.16 -10.11 -6.66
CA PRO A 57 -2.06 -9.90 -5.22
C PRO A 57 -0.67 -9.39 -4.82
N LYS A 58 -0.63 -8.55 -3.79
CA LYS A 58 0.63 -8.10 -3.19
C LYS A 58 1.35 -9.27 -2.54
N GLN A 59 2.66 -9.12 -2.33
CA GLN A 59 3.43 -10.10 -1.54
C GLN A 59 2.76 -10.32 -0.19
N GLY A 60 2.63 -11.59 0.20
CA GLY A 60 2.20 -11.97 1.55
C GLY A 60 3.25 -11.59 2.60
N VAL A 61 2.83 -11.59 3.85
CA VAL A 61 3.72 -11.39 5.01
C VAL A 61 4.58 -12.64 5.25
N ASP A 62 5.76 -12.45 5.83
CA ASP A 62 6.73 -13.51 6.11
C ASP A 62 6.41 -14.25 7.43
N ILE A 63 5.10 -14.39 7.74
CA ILE A 63 4.58 -15.09 8.92
C ILE A 63 3.41 -15.99 8.54
N THR A 64 3.29 -17.13 9.22
CA THR A 64 2.16 -18.05 9.05
C THR A 64 1.03 -17.68 10.02
N TYR A 65 -0.21 -17.71 9.55
CA TYR A 65 -1.40 -17.52 10.39
C TYR A 65 -2.30 -18.76 10.34
N THR A 66 -3.00 -19.03 11.44
CA THR A 66 -4.07 -20.02 11.49
C THR A 66 -5.41 -19.32 11.30
N LEU A 67 -6.24 -19.84 10.39
CA LEU A 67 -7.63 -19.42 10.29
C LEU A 67 -8.41 -20.13 11.39
N GLY A 68 -8.74 -19.43 12.47
CA GLY A 68 -9.60 -19.98 13.52
C GLY A 68 -10.95 -20.36 12.92
N THR A 69 -11.36 -21.62 13.04
CA THR A 69 -12.76 -22.00 12.83
C THR A 69 -13.58 -21.41 13.96
N VAL A 70 -14.40 -20.39 13.65
CA VAL A 70 -15.47 -19.96 14.55
C VAL A 70 -16.40 -21.17 14.74
N PRO A 71 -16.76 -21.56 15.98
CA PRO A 71 -17.72 -22.63 16.22
C PRO A 71 -19.10 -22.30 15.63
#